data_AF-A0A7X1F6P2-F1
#
_entry.id   AF-A0A7X1F6P2-F1
#
_cell.length_a   1.000
_cell.length_b   1.000
_cell.length_c   1.000
_cell.angle_alpha   90.00
_cell.angle_beta   90.00
_cell.angle_gamma   90.00
#
_symmetry.space_group_name_H-M   'P 1'
#
loop_
_entity.id
_entity.type
_entity.pdbx_description
1 polymer ?
#
loop_
_entity_poly.entity_id
_entity_poly.type
_entity_poly.pdbx_seq_one_letter_code
_entity_poly.pdbx_strand_id
1 'polypeptide(L)'
;MADRYPDIPGAKGPDGTSQEAAKATELHVSYLRRVAMRALDRLGEATVLEAVDFAKVSRESLQPRFSELRAMGLVEPTGARRRNPSGKRAAVLRLTEKGRAAL
;
A
#
# COMPACT_ATOMS: atom_id res chain seq x y z
N MET A 1 48.13 -13.83 -13.52
CA MET A 1 47.83 -13.45 -12.13
C MET A 1 46.33 -13.32 -12.02
N ALA A 2 45.67 -14.29 -11.38
CA ALA A 2 44.22 -14.29 -11.20
C ALA A 2 43.87 -13.37 -10.02
N ASP A 3 43.16 -12.30 -10.31
CA ASP A 3 42.60 -11.39 -9.31
C ASP A 3 41.47 -12.14 -8.60
N ARG A 4 41.74 -12.62 -7.38
CA ARG A 4 40.82 -13.47 -6.62
C ARG A 4 39.71 -12.58 -6.08
N TYR A 5 38.48 -12.79 -6.56
CA TYR A 5 37.27 -12.19 -6.00
C TYR A 5 37.22 -12.47 -4.49
N PRO A 6 36.97 -11.47 -3.63
CA PRO A 6 37.08 -11.67 -2.18
C PRO A 6 36.01 -12.63 -1.65
N ASP A 7 36.43 -13.66 -0.91
CA ASP A 7 35.61 -14.71 -0.26
C ASP A 7 34.90 -14.22 1.02
N ILE A 8 34.66 -12.92 1.17
CA ILE A 8 33.98 -12.35 2.33
C ILE A 8 32.61 -11.86 1.87
N PRO A 9 31.49 -12.47 2.31
CA PRO A 9 30.18 -11.90 2.07
C PRO A 9 30.17 -10.50 2.66
N GLY A 10 29.91 -9.50 1.82
CA GLY A 10 29.81 -8.09 2.22
C GLY A 10 28.59 -7.83 3.08
N ALA A 11 28.55 -8.40 4.29
CA ALA A 11 27.72 -7.88 5.36
C ALA A 11 28.32 -6.52 5.75
N LYS A 12 27.79 -5.45 5.15
CA LYS A 12 27.90 -4.12 5.77
C LYS A 12 27.35 -4.28 7.18
N GLY A 13 28.15 -3.90 8.17
CA GLY A 13 27.83 -4.06 9.59
C GLY A 13 26.51 -3.40 10.00
N PRO A 14 26.16 -3.39 11.29
CA PRO A 14 24.89 -2.87 11.81
C PRO A 14 24.65 -1.35 11.59
N ASP A 15 25.46 -0.70 10.76
CA ASP A 15 25.49 0.74 10.50
C ASP A 15 24.32 1.20 9.61
N GLY A 16 23.22 1.55 10.28
CA GLY A 16 22.34 2.69 10.00
C GLY A 16 21.42 2.62 8.78
N THR A 17 21.93 2.22 7.61
CA THR A 17 21.22 2.44 6.33
C THR A 17 19.94 1.60 6.21
N SER A 18 19.95 0.35 6.67
CA SER A 18 18.78 -0.54 6.61
C SER A 18 17.71 -0.15 7.63
N GLN A 19 18.10 0.34 8.81
CA GLN A 19 17.19 0.77 9.88
C GLN A 19 16.58 2.15 9.58
N GLU A 20 17.39 3.09 9.07
CA GLU A 20 16.91 4.40 8.62
C GLU A 20 15.98 4.29 7.42
N ALA A 21 16.32 3.44 6.44
CA ALA A 21 15.42 3.13 5.33
C ALA A 21 14.13 2.46 5.81
N ALA A 22 14.20 1.54 6.78
CA ALA A 22 13.00 0.94 7.38
C ALA A 22 12.11 2.00 8.06
N LYS A 23 12.70 2.91 8.84
CA LYS A 23 11.97 3.98 9.54
C LYS A 23 11.35 5.00 8.58
N ALA A 24 12.09 5.41 7.54
CA ALA A 24 11.58 6.29 6.49
C ALA A 24 10.45 5.61 5.68
N THR A 25 10.61 4.32 5.38
CA THR A 25 9.58 3.51 4.73
C THR A 25 8.34 3.38 5.60
N GLU A 26 8.48 3.16 6.91
CA GLU A 26 7.35 3.03 7.83
C GLU A 26 6.49 4.30 7.87
N LEU A 27 7.12 5.47 7.95
CA LEU A 27 6.42 6.77 7.85
C LEU A 27 5.67 6.89 6.52
N HIS A 28 6.32 6.55 5.40
CA HIS A 28 5.72 6.61 4.08
C HIS A 28 4.55 5.61 3.92
N VAL A 29 4.69 4.39 4.46
CA VAL A 29 3.66 3.36 4.46
C VAL A 29 2.46 3.77 5.31
N SER A 30 2.68 4.42 6.46
CA SER A 30 1.58 4.98 7.25
C SER A 30 0.83 6.09 6.51
N TYR A 31 1.56 6.96 5.81
CA TYR A 31 0.99 8.03 5.01
C TYR A 31 0.14 7.48 3.85
N LEU A 32 0.68 6.55 3.06
CA LEU A 32 -0.02 5.97 1.92
C LEU A 32 -1.27 5.17 2.34
N ARG A 33 -1.24 4.49 3.49
CA ARG A 33 -2.44 3.85 4.05
C ARG A 33 -3.53 4.89 4.37
N ARG A 34 -3.19 6.03 4.98
CA ARG A 34 -4.16 7.12 5.19
C ARG A 34 -4.68 7.70 3.88
N VAL A 35 -3.84 7.83 2.85
CA VAL A 35 -4.29 8.30 1.52
C VAL A 35 -5.32 7.33 0.94
N ALA A 36 -5.08 6.02 0.99
CA ALA A 36 -6.03 5.01 0.53
C ALA A 36 -7.36 5.07 1.31
N MET A 37 -7.30 5.23 2.64
CA MET A 37 -8.51 5.37 3.46
C MET A 37 -9.29 6.65 3.13
N ARG A 38 -8.62 7.80 2.97
CA ARG A 38 -9.26 9.06 2.57
C ARG A 38 -9.91 8.97 1.18
N ALA A 39 -9.30 8.25 0.24
CA ALA A 39 -9.90 8.01 -1.07
C ALA A 39 -11.24 7.25 -0.94
N LEU A 40 -11.27 6.19 -0.12
CA LEU A 40 -12.52 5.46 0.15
C LEU A 40 -13.53 6.29 0.94
N ASP A 41 -13.09 7.09 1.90
CA ASP A 41 -13.98 8.00 2.66
C ASP A 41 -14.70 8.99 1.74
N ARG A 42 -13.99 9.55 0.76
CA ARG A 42 -14.56 10.50 -0.21
C ARG A 42 -15.42 9.85 -1.29
N LEU A 43 -15.08 8.64 -1.71
CA LEU A 43 -15.82 7.91 -2.75
C LEU A 43 -16.98 7.08 -2.19
N GLY A 44 -17.01 6.84 -0.87
CA GLY A 44 -17.92 5.90 -0.20
C GLY A 44 -17.53 4.44 -0.46
N GLU A 45 -17.64 4.00 -1.71
CA GLU A 45 -17.22 2.67 -2.14
C GLU A 45 -16.53 2.70 -3.52
N ALA A 46 -15.42 1.98 -3.63
CA ALA A 46 -14.61 1.98 -4.85
C ALA A 46 -13.87 0.66 -5.05
N THR A 47 -13.66 0.28 -6.31
CA THR A 47 -12.60 -0.66 -6.65
C THR A 47 -11.24 -0.04 -6.35
N VAL A 48 -10.23 -0.88 -6.11
CA VAL A 48 -8.87 -0.41 -5.82
C VAL A 48 -8.35 0.56 -6.88
N LEU A 49 -8.57 0.27 -8.17
CA LEU A 49 -8.06 1.15 -9.24
C LEU A 49 -8.85 2.44 -9.40
N GLU A 50 -10.12 2.50 -9.01
CA GLU A 50 -10.86 3.77 -8.95
C GLU A 50 -10.31 4.66 -7.82
N ALA A 51 -10.03 4.08 -6.65
CA ALA A 51 -9.45 4.82 -5.54
C ALA A 51 -8.01 5.29 -5.84
N VAL A 52 -7.23 4.46 -6.57
CA VAL A 52 -5.89 4.85 -7.07
C VAL A 52 -5.99 6.01 -8.06
N ASP A 53 -6.88 5.93 -9.04
CA ASP A 53 -7.07 7.01 -10.01
C ASP A 53 -7.54 8.31 -9.33
N PHE A 54 -8.42 8.21 -8.34
CA PHE A 54 -8.88 9.35 -7.54
C PHE A 54 -7.75 9.99 -6.72
N ALA A 55 -6.93 9.18 -6.05
CA ALA A 55 -5.88 9.68 -5.16
C ALA A 55 -4.71 10.35 -5.91
N LYS A 56 -4.59 10.16 -7.23
CA LYS A 56 -3.47 10.66 -8.06
C LYS A 56 -2.09 10.25 -7.52
N VAL A 57 -2.02 9.08 -6.89
CA VAL A 57 -0.78 8.40 -6.48
C VAL A 57 -0.51 7.26 -7.44
N SER A 58 0.76 6.92 -7.64
CA SER A 58 1.11 5.82 -8.52
C SER A 58 0.52 4.49 -8.04
N ARG A 59 0.17 3.65 -9.01
CA ARG A 59 -0.54 2.39 -8.76
C ARG A 59 0.28 1.46 -7.88
N GLU A 60 1.56 1.33 -8.18
CA GLU A 60 2.50 0.46 -7.47
C GLU A 60 2.70 0.86 -6.00
N SER A 61 2.59 2.15 -5.68
CA SER A 61 2.67 2.62 -4.29
C SER A 61 1.37 2.38 -3.52
N LEU A 62 0.22 2.70 -4.12
CA LEU A 62 -1.05 2.74 -3.39
C LEU A 62 -1.83 1.42 -3.41
N GLN A 63 -1.75 0.64 -4.50
CA GLN A 63 -2.43 -0.65 -4.61
C GLN A 63 -2.11 -1.65 -3.49
N PRO A 64 -0.84 -1.88 -3.09
CA PRO A 64 -0.54 -2.84 -2.02
C PRO A 64 -1.10 -2.41 -0.65
N ARG A 65 -1.36 -1.11 -0.45
CA ARG A 65 -1.92 -0.59 0.81
C ARG A 65 -3.35 -1.08 1.06
N PHE A 66 -4.13 -1.33 0.00
CA PHE A 66 -5.48 -1.88 0.17
C PHE A 66 -5.47 -3.30 0.72
N SER A 67 -4.50 -4.14 0.33
CA SER A 67 -4.33 -5.48 0.89
C SER A 67 -3.98 -5.42 2.39
N GLU A 68 -3.11 -4.49 2.77
CA GLU A 68 -2.76 -4.26 4.18
C GLU A 68 -3.95 -3.76 5.00
N LEU A 69 -4.68 -2.75 4.50
CA LEU A 69 -5.86 -2.22 5.18
C LEU A 69 -6.95 -3.29 5.36
N ARG A 70 -7.10 -4.20 4.40
CA ARG A 70 -7.98 -5.37 4.55
C ARG A 70 -7.50 -6.33 5.63
N ALA A 71 -6.19 -6.64 5.65
CA ALA A 71 -5.61 -7.48 6.70
C ALA A 71 -5.76 -6.86 8.11
N MET A 72 -5.77 -5.53 8.20
CA MET A 72 -5.99 -4.79 9.45
C MET A 72 -7.48 -4.66 9.84
N GLY A 73 -8.41 -5.07 8.98
CA GLY A 73 -9.86 -4.93 9.17
C GLY A 73 -10.38 -3.49 9.05
N LEU A 74 -9.63 -2.60 8.37
CA LEU A 74 -10.00 -1.20 8.16
C LEU A 74 -10.83 -1.00 6.88
N VAL A 75 -10.70 -1.94 5.94
CA VAL A 75 -11.41 -1.94 4.65
C VAL A 75 -11.99 -3.32 4.40
N GLU A 76 -13.19 -3.38 3.83
CA GLU A 76 -13.89 -4.64 3.52
C GLU A 76 -14.49 -4.64 2.11
N PRO A 77 -14.66 -5.81 1.47
CA PRO A 77 -15.42 -5.92 0.24
C PRO A 77 -16.91 -5.72 0.50
N THR A 78 -17.60 -5.04 -0.42
CA THR A 78 -19.06 -4.82 -0.31
C THR A 78 -19.90 -5.99 -0.85
N GLY A 79 -19.25 -6.98 -1.47
CA GLY A 79 -19.89 -8.05 -2.24
C GLY A 79 -20.11 -7.68 -3.71
N ALA A 80 -20.10 -6.39 -4.07
CA ALA A 80 -20.25 -5.95 -5.45
C ALA A 80 -18.95 -6.08 -6.26
N ARG A 81 -19.09 -6.26 -7.58
CA ARG A 81 -17.98 -6.27 -8.55
C ARG A 81 -18.32 -5.45 -9.79
N ARG A 82 -17.55 -4.39 -10.09
CA ARG A 82 -17.72 -3.54 -11.29
C ARG A 82 -16.45 -3.42 -12.12
N ARG A 83 -16.59 -2.96 -13.38
CA ARG A 83 -15.44 -2.66 -14.24
C ARG A 83 -14.66 -1.50 -13.63
N ASN A 84 -13.35 -1.63 -13.56
CA ASN A 84 -12.43 -0.61 -13.08
C ASN A 84 -11.74 0.11 -14.27
N PRO A 85 -10.91 1.14 -14.03
CA PRO A 85 -10.19 1.86 -15.08
C PRO A 85 -9.33 1.00 -16.01
N SER A 86 -8.87 -0.18 -15.59
CA SER A 86 -8.15 -1.11 -16.48
C SER A 86 -9.07 -1.96 -17.35
N GLY A 87 -10.38 -1.69 -17.37
CA GLY A 87 -11.40 -2.46 -18.08
C GLY A 87 -11.77 -3.80 -17.42
N LYS A 88 -11.10 -4.20 -16.34
CA LYS A 88 -11.30 -5.49 -15.68
C LYS A 88 -12.33 -5.38 -14.55
N ARG A 89 -13.05 -6.47 -14.25
CA ARG A 89 -13.99 -6.50 -13.12
C ARG A 89 -13.24 -6.73 -11.80
N ALA A 90 -13.33 -5.78 -10.88
CA ALA A 90 -12.71 -5.84 -9.55
C ALA A 90 -13.76 -5.77 -8.44
N ALA A 91 -13.40 -6.25 -7.25
CA ALA A 91 -14.23 -6.11 -6.05
C ALA A 91 -14.31 -4.63 -5.65
N VAL A 92 -15.51 -4.20 -5.26
CA VAL A 92 -15.74 -2.89 -4.67
C VAL A 92 -15.47 -2.99 -3.17
N LEU A 93 -14.70 -2.03 -2.65
CA LEU A 93 -14.28 -1.94 -1.26
C LEU A 93 -14.91 -0.70 -0.61
N ARG A 94 -15.11 -0.75 0.70
CA ARG A 94 -15.52 0.38 1.53
C ARG A 94 -14.77 0.40 2.86
N LEU A 95 -14.78 1.53 3.55
CA LEU A 95 -14.30 1.59 4.93
C LEU A 95 -15.23 0.82 5.87
N THR A 96 -14.64 0.08 6.80
CA THR A 96 -15.35 -0.44 7.97
C THR A 96 -15.60 0.67 8.99
N GLU A 97 -16.39 0.42 10.02
CA GLU A 97 -16.52 1.36 11.15
C GLU A 97 -15.16 1.61 11.82
N LYS A 98 -14.37 0.55 12.03
CA LYS A 98 -12.99 0.64 12.52
C LYS A 98 -12.11 1.49 11.61
N GLY A 99 -12.26 1.33 10.28
CA GLY A 99 -11.56 2.14 9.28
C GLY A 99 -11.90 3.63 9.37
N ARG A 100 -13.19 3.97 9.53
CA ARG A 100 -13.64 5.36 9.73
C ARG A 100 -13.11 5.96 11.04
N ALA A 101 -13.10 5.19 12.12
CA ALA A 101 -12.60 5.64 13.42
C ALA A 101 -11.07 5.86 13.45
N ALA A 102 -10.32 5.20 12.55
CA ALA A 102 -8.86 5.29 12.47
C ALA A 102 -8.35 6.41 11.52
N LEU A 103 -9.26 7.18 10.93
CA LEU A 103 -9.01 8.15 9.86
C LEU A 103 -8.71 9.55 10.41
#